data_AF-A0A2V9TZI7-F1
#
_entry.id   AF-A0A2V9TZI7-F1
#
_cell.length_a   1.000
_cell.length_b   1.000
_cell.length_c   1.000
_cell.angle_alpha   90.00
_cell.angle_beta   90.00
_cell.angle_gamma   90.00
#
_symmetry.space_group_name_H-M   'P 1'
#
loop_
_entity.id
_entity.type
_entity.pdbx_description
1 polymer ?
#
loop_
_entity_poly.entity_id
_entity_poly.type
_entity_poly.pdbx_seq_one_letter_code
_entity_poly.pdbx_strand_id
1 'polypeptide(L)'
;MPEKVVEGNRKSRRPRRDSRPRLSGRSQLDIRNRYPRQKISVNFDARLRLFIYRHLIAKCRAPSIAEMARHFKSQKHLDVALQRLCASHAFVLQENGDLWRAAPFSAVPTAFPVKVGNRSYYGNCIWDALGIPAMLGQNARIDASCGCCNLEMLLKVRNGRLLGSKGIIHIAVPARDWYKDIVFT
;
A
#
# COMPACT_ATOMS: atom_id res chain seq x y z
N MET A 1 -49.90 13.71 36.88
CA MET A 1 -49.76 14.10 38.30
C MET A 1 -50.95 13.52 39.03
N PRO A 2 -50.82 12.90 40.23
CA PRO A 2 -49.72 13.01 41.21
C PRO A 2 -48.80 11.76 41.21
N GLU A 3 -47.49 11.83 41.49
CA GLU A 3 -46.77 12.04 42.77
C GLU A 3 -47.01 10.90 43.79
N LYS A 4 -46.05 10.35 44.55
CA LYS A 4 -44.60 10.55 44.73
C LYS A 4 -44.06 9.35 45.56
N VAL A 5 -42.84 8.90 45.23
CA VAL A 5 -41.68 8.57 46.09
C VAL A 5 -41.90 8.09 47.55
N VAL A 6 -41.31 6.93 47.92
CA VAL A 6 -40.41 6.77 49.10
C VAL A 6 -39.35 5.70 48.84
N GLU A 7 -38.12 6.02 49.25
CA GLU A 7 -36.84 5.29 49.14
C GLU A 7 -36.72 4.04 50.04
N GLY A 8 -35.79 3.14 49.68
CA GLY A 8 -35.39 1.99 50.50
C GLY A 8 -34.00 1.45 50.12
N ASN A 9 -33.02 1.76 50.96
CA ASN A 9 -31.58 1.75 50.73
C ASN A 9 -30.88 0.36 50.79
N ARG A 10 -29.84 0.19 49.95
CA ARG A 10 -28.58 -0.58 50.09
C ARG A 10 -28.58 -1.99 50.71
N LYS A 11 -27.93 -2.92 49.98
CA LYS A 11 -26.59 -3.44 50.34
C LYS A 11 -25.91 -4.12 49.13
N SER A 12 -24.82 -3.51 48.67
CA SER A 12 -23.96 -3.97 47.59
C SER A 12 -23.07 -5.14 48.05
N ARG A 13 -23.17 -6.28 47.36
CA ARG A 13 -22.27 -7.44 47.52
C ARG A 13 -21.02 -7.21 46.66
N ARG A 14 -19.85 -7.05 47.30
CA ARG A 14 -18.54 -7.05 46.62
C ARG A 14 -18.16 -8.48 46.20
N PRO A 15 -17.73 -8.73 44.95
CA PRO A 15 -17.22 -10.05 44.57
C PRO A 15 -15.77 -10.25 45.03
N ARG A 16 -15.47 -11.51 45.33
CA ARG A 16 -14.22 -12.01 45.92
C ARG A 16 -13.02 -11.83 44.97
N ARG A 17 -11.86 -11.56 45.56
CA ARG A 17 -10.54 -11.44 44.91
C ARG A 17 -10.17 -12.79 44.29
N ASP A 18 -10.00 -12.80 42.97
CA ASP A 18 -9.57 -13.99 42.22
C ASP A 18 -8.04 -14.14 42.30
N SER A 19 -7.61 -15.29 42.82
CA SER A 19 -6.22 -15.65 43.07
C SER A 19 -5.52 -16.08 41.77
N ARG A 20 -4.60 -15.25 41.27
CA ARG A 20 -3.74 -15.61 40.12
C ARG A 20 -2.67 -16.63 40.54
N PRO A 21 -2.47 -17.74 39.80
CA PRO A 21 -1.37 -18.66 40.06
C PRO A 21 -0.03 -18.04 39.64
N ARG A 22 1.01 -18.28 40.45
CA ARG A 22 2.39 -17.86 40.19
C ARG A 22 2.98 -18.70 39.06
N LEU A 23 3.34 -18.05 37.95
CA LEU A 23 4.15 -18.66 36.89
C LEU A 23 5.60 -18.74 37.36
N SER A 24 6.02 -19.94 37.74
CA SER A 24 7.42 -20.28 38.01
C SER A 24 8.20 -20.42 36.71
N GLY A 25 9.34 -19.71 36.62
CA GLY A 25 10.50 -20.12 35.82
C GLY A 25 10.39 -20.01 34.30
N ARG A 26 10.57 -18.81 33.74
CA ARG A 26 11.15 -18.67 32.39
C ARG A 26 12.65 -18.42 32.54
N SER A 27 13.46 -19.35 32.02
CA SER A 27 14.90 -19.17 31.89
C SER A 27 15.18 -17.87 31.12
N GLN A 28 16.07 -17.05 31.67
CA GLN A 28 16.46 -15.75 31.10
C GLN A 28 17.43 -15.87 29.91
N LEU A 29 17.65 -17.07 29.38
CA LEU A 29 18.50 -17.24 28.21
C LEU A 29 17.64 -17.29 26.94
N ASP A 30 17.98 -16.36 26.03
CA ASP A 30 17.75 -16.41 24.58
C ASP A 30 16.65 -15.56 23.91
N ILE A 31 16.24 -14.43 24.52
CA ILE A 31 15.42 -13.41 23.82
C ILE A 31 16.27 -12.41 23.01
N ARG A 32 17.58 -12.29 23.32
CA ARG A 32 18.43 -11.22 22.76
C ARG A 32 18.95 -11.49 21.34
N ASN A 33 18.85 -12.71 20.81
CA ASN A 33 19.53 -13.09 19.57
C ASN A 33 18.62 -13.21 18.32
N ARG A 34 17.31 -12.97 18.45
CA ARG A 34 16.35 -13.03 17.32
C ARG A 34 16.26 -11.71 16.51
N TYR A 35 16.82 -10.62 17.04
CA TYR A 35 16.64 -9.23 16.56
C TYR A 35 17.64 -8.66 15.51
N PRO A 36 18.87 -9.18 15.28
CA PRO A 36 19.79 -8.54 14.33
C PRO A 36 19.37 -8.69 12.87
N ARG A 37 18.97 -9.92 12.48
CA ARG A 37 18.58 -10.24 11.09
C ARG A 37 17.32 -9.49 10.65
N GLN A 38 16.35 -9.33 11.55
CA GLN A 38 15.08 -8.65 11.25
C GLN A 38 15.27 -7.13 11.07
N LYS A 39 16.19 -6.50 11.82
CA LYS A 39 16.50 -5.07 11.66
C LYS A 39 17.26 -4.79 10.36
N ILE A 40 18.19 -5.69 9.99
CA ILE A 40 18.92 -5.62 8.71
C ILE A 40 17.96 -5.82 7.52
N SER A 41 17.02 -6.77 7.63
CA SER A 41 16.04 -7.02 6.56
C SER A 41 15.10 -5.84 6.32
N VAL A 42 14.60 -5.20 7.38
CA VAL A 42 13.73 -4.01 7.27
C VAL A 42 14.49 -2.84 6.61
N ASN A 43 15.78 -2.67 6.93
CA ASN A 43 16.61 -1.64 6.29
C ASN A 43 16.83 -1.94 4.79
N PHE A 44 17.08 -3.20 4.42
CA PHE A 44 17.20 -3.57 3.01
C PHE A 44 15.90 -3.34 2.23
N ASP A 45 14.75 -3.77 2.77
CA ASP A 45 13.44 -3.61 2.12
C ASP A 45 13.12 -2.13 1.87
N ALA A 46 13.38 -1.26 2.86
CA ALA A 46 13.20 0.18 2.71
C ALA A 46 14.10 0.78 1.62
N ARG A 47 15.37 0.36 1.56
CA ARG A 47 16.31 0.82 0.52
C ARG A 47 15.91 0.33 -0.87
N LEU A 48 15.49 -0.93 -1.00
CA LEU A 48 14.99 -1.50 -2.25
C LEU A 48 13.74 -0.75 -2.72
N ARG A 49 12.78 -0.54 -1.82
CA ARG A 49 11.56 0.21 -2.12
C ARG A 49 11.90 1.62 -2.61
N LEU A 50 12.73 2.35 -1.89
CA LEU A 50 13.16 3.69 -2.27
C LEU A 50 13.89 3.71 -3.63
N PHE A 51 14.75 2.72 -3.89
CA PHE A 51 15.43 2.58 -5.18
C PHE A 51 14.42 2.45 -6.33
N ILE A 52 13.42 1.57 -6.19
CA ILE A 52 12.38 1.35 -7.20
C ILE A 52 11.60 2.63 -7.49
N TYR A 53 11.13 3.35 -6.46
CA TYR A 53 10.41 4.62 -6.67
C TYR A 53 11.29 5.68 -7.34
N ARG A 54 12.54 5.84 -6.90
CA ARG A 54 13.46 6.79 -7.52
C ARG A 54 13.70 6.46 -9.00
N HIS A 55 13.85 5.17 -9.32
CA HIS A 55 14.03 4.72 -10.70
C HIS A 55 12.78 4.97 -11.54
N LEU A 56 11.58 4.64 -11.04
CA LEU A 56 10.31 4.93 -11.70
C LEU A 56 10.15 6.43 -12.00
N ILE A 57 10.39 7.29 -11.02
CA ILE A 57 10.27 8.76 -11.17
C ILE A 57 11.30 9.28 -12.17
N ALA A 58 12.54 8.80 -12.11
CA ALA A 58 13.63 9.29 -12.94
C ALA A 58 13.57 8.77 -14.38
N LYS A 59 13.14 7.53 -14.59
CA LYS A 59 13.21 6.79 -15.87
C LYS A 59 11.85 6.48 -16.50
N CYS A 60 10.75 6.78 -15.82
CA CYS A 60 9.39 6.52 -16.29
C CYS A 60 9.09 5.04 -16.58
N ARG A 61 9.86 4.11 -15.98
CA ARG A 61 9.67 2.66 -16.04
C ARG A 61 10.19 1.99 -14.78
N ALA A 62 9.73 0.79 -14.48
CA ALA A 62 10.31 -0.01 -13.40
C ALA A 62 11.76 -0.43 -13.72
N PRO A 63 12.63 -0.59 -12.70
CA PRO A 63 13.91 -1.24 -12.89
C PRO A 63 13.71 -2.75 -13.14
N SER A 64 14.54 -3.35 -13.99
CA SER A 64 14.54 -4.81 -14.15
C SER A 64 15.16 -5.51 -12.94
N ILE A 65 14.89 -6.81 -12.78
CA ILE A 65 15.56 -7.64 -11.76
C ILE A 65 17.09 -7.53 -11.89
N ALA A 66 17.62 -7.55 -13.11
CA ALA A 66 19.07 -7.43 -13.34
C ALA A 66 19.63 -6.06 -12.91
N GLU A 67 18.90 -4.96 -13.15
CA GLU A 67 19.31 -3.63 -12.69
C GLU A 67 19.33 -3.53 -11.16
N MET A 68 18.31 -4.09 -10.49
CA MET A 68 18.24 -4.14 -9.04
C MET A 68 19.34 -5.01 -8.44
N ALA A 69 19.54 -6.23 -8.98
CA ALA A 69 20.55 -7.16 -8.50
C ALA A 69 21.96 -6.60 -8.63
N ARG A 70 22.24 -5.91 -9.75
CA ARG A 70 23.51 -5.19 -9.98
C ARG A 70 23.71 -4.06 -8.97
N HIS A 71 22.67 -3.26 -8.70
CA HIS A 71 22.75 -2.15 -7.74
C HIS A 71 23.05 -2.64 -6.32
N PHE A 72 22.35 -3.68 -5.87
CA PHE A 72 22.48 -4.22 -4.50
C PHE A 72 23.56 -5.29 -4.35
N LYS A 73 24.23 -5.67 -5.46
CA LYS A 73 25.28 -6.70 -5.52
C LYS A 73 24.85 -8.04 -4.89
N SER A 74 23.58 -8.40 -5.02
CA SER A 74 23.04 -9.62 -4.41
C SER A 74 21.65 -9.97 -4.95
N GLN A 75 21.56 -11.05 -5.73
CA GLN A 75 20.28 -11.64 -6.17
C GLN A 75 19.49 -12.21 -4.98
N LYS A 76 20.14 -13.01 -4.12
CA LYS A 76 19.48 -13.69 -3.00
C LYS A 76 18.76 -12.72 -2.04
N HIS A 77 19.42 -11.64 -1.62
CA HIS A 77 18.77 -10.63 -0.77
C HIS A 77 17.67 -9.86 -1.50
N LEU A 78 17.81 -9.63 -2.81
CA LEU A 78 16.78 -8.99 -3.62
C LEU A 78 15.51 -9.85 -3.64
N ASP A 79 15.61 -11.14 -3.96
CA ASP A 79 14.46 -12.04 -4.07
C ASP A 79 13.69 -12.11 -2.74
N VAL A 80 14.41 -12.30 -1.63
CA VAL A 80 13.81 -12.36 -0.30
C VAL A 80 13.14 -11.02 0.07
N ALA A 81 13.74 -9.89 -0.30
CA ALA A 81 13.16 -8.57 -0.04
C ALA A 81 11.92 -8.31 -0.89
N LEU A 82 11.94 -8.66 -2.18
CA LEU A 82 10.79 -8.57 -3.08
C LEU A 82 9.63 -9.41 -2.57
N GLN A 83 9.89 -10.65 -2.13
CA GLN A 83 8.87 -11.50 -1.51
C GLN A 83 8.22 -10.85 -0.29
N ARG A 84 9.01 -10.27 0.63
CA ARG A 84 8.47 -9.54 1.79
C ARG A 84 7.67 -8.31 1.40
N LEU A 85 8.14 -7.55 0.41
CA LEU A 85 7.44 -6.35 -0.07
C LEU A 85 6.12 -6.72 -0.75
N CYS A 86 6.06 -7.83 -1.49
CA CYS A 86 4.83 -8.36 -2.06
C CYS A 86 3.85 -8.85 -0.99
N ALA A 87 4.35 -9.58 0.02
CA ALA A 87 3.53 -10.01 1.15
C ALA A 87 2.95 -8.83 1.96
N SER A 88 3.60 -7.66 1.94
CA SER A 88 3.07 -6.42 2.52
C SER A 88 2.17 -5.61 1.58
N HIS A 89 1.88 -6.14 0.39
CA HIS A 89 1.14 -5.49 -0.69
C HIS A 89 1.76 -4.19 -1.21
N ALA A 90 3.03 -3.92 -0.88
CA ALA A 90 3.74 -2.76 -1.39
C ALA A 90 3.98 -2.87 -2.90
N PHE A 91 4.26 -4.10 -3.36
CA PHE A 91 4.54 -4.44 -4.76
C PHE A 91 3.71 -5.64 -5.20
N VAL A 92 3.60 -5.79 -6.52
CA VAL A 92 3.08 -6.98 -7.19
C VAL A 92 4.05 -7.34 -8.31
N LEU A 93 4.36 -8.63 -8.43
CA LEU A 93 5.24 -9.15 -9.48
C LEU A 93 4.43 -9.89 -10.53
N GLN A 94 4.98 -9.97 -11.73
CA GLN A 94 4.58 -10.88 -12.79
C GLN A 94 5.11 -12.29 -12.50
N GLU A 95 4.63 -13.30 -13.23
CA GLU A 95 5.10 -14.69 -13.09
C GLU A 95 6.60 -14.85 -13.34
N ASN A 96 7.16 -14.03 -14.24
CA ASN A 96 8.59 -13.99 -14.55
C ASN A 96 9.44 -13.29 -13.46
N GLY A 97 8.81 -12.79 -12.40
CA GLY A 97 9.47 -12.09 -11.29
C GLY A 97 9.67 -10.59 -11.50
N ASP A 98 9.38 -10.03 -12.68
CA ASP A 98 9.47 -8.59 -12.89
C ASP A 98 8.36 -7.85 -12.12
N LEU A 99 8.62 -6.58 -11.80
CA LEU A 99 7.59 -5.71 -11.23
C LEU A 99 6.41 -5.58 -12.20
N TRP A 100 5.21 -5.80 -11.69
CA TRP A 100 3.95 -5.45 -12.34
C TRP A 100 3.39 -4.12 -11.81
N ARG A 101 3.47 -3.93 -10.49
CA ARG A 101 2.97 -2.74 -9.80
C ARG A 101 3.86 -2.32 -8.64
N ALA A 102 4.06 -1.01 -8.53
CA ALA A 102 4.58 -0.31 -7.37
C ALA A 102 3.72 0.90 -7.07
N ALA A 103 2.66 0.71 -6.28
CA ALA A 103 1.58 1.68 -6.12
C ALA A 103 2.12 3.09 -5.78
N PRO A 104 1.74 4.14 -6.52
CA PRO A 104 0.63 4.19 -7.48
C PRO A 104 1.02 3.88 -8.95
N PHE A 105 2.26 3.46 -9.23
CA PHE A 105 2.72 3.20 -10.59
C PHE A 105 2.44 1.76 -11.03
N SER A 106 1.97 1.63 -12.26
CA SER A 106 2.07 0.41 -13.04
C SER A 106 3.44 0.34 -13.70
N ALA A 107 4.06 -0.84 -13.67
CA ALA A 107 5.30 -1.13 -14.38
C ALA A 107 5.07 -1.48 -15.87
N VAL A 108 3.82 -1.80 -16.22
CA VAL A 108 3.37 -2.11 -17.59
C VAL A 108 2.38 -1.04 -18.10
N PRO A 109 2.28 -0.80 -19.41
CA PRO A 109 1.27 0.09 -19.98
C PRO A 109 -0.16 -0.34 -19.63
N THR A 110 -1.05 0.62 -19.41
CA THR A 110 -2.47 0.40 -19.06
C THR A 110 -3.36 1.42 -19.75
N ALA A 111 -4.68 1.27 -19.60
CA ALA A 111 -5.68 2.25 -20.03
C ALA A 111 -5.69 3.56 -19.19
N PHE A 112 -4.75 3.72 -18.25
CA PHE A 112 -4.65 4.90 -17.39
C PHE A 112 -3.29 5.59 -17.48
N PRO A 113 -2.92 6.11 -18.66
CA PRO A 113 -1.72 6.93 -18.83
C PRO A 113 -1.81 8.25 -18.06
N VAL A 114 -0.70 8.65 -17.44
CA VAL A 114 -0.56 9.88 -16.66
C VAL A 114 0.61 10.69 -17.18
N LYS A 115 0.34 11.90 -17.68
CA LYS A 115 1.35 12.86 -18.16
C LYS A 115 1.63 13.91 -17.09
N VAL A 116 2.91 14.05 -16.71
CA VAL A 116 3.42 15.02 -15.74
C VAL A 116 4.56 15.81 -16.39
N GLY A 117 4.29 17.03 -16.84
CA GLY A 117 5.23 17.77 -17.70
C GLY A 117 5.58 16.97 -18.95
N ASN A 118 6.87 16.73 -19.18
CA ASN A 118 7.38 15.94 -20.31
C ASN A 118 7.54 14.43 -19.98
N ARG A 119 7.02 13.97 -18.83
CA ARG A 119 7.12 12.57 -18.37
C ARG A 119 5.77 11.88 -18.46
N SER A 120 5.82 10.59 -18.77
CA SER A 120 4.63 9.74 -18.87
C SER A 120 4.78 8.55 -17.93
N TYR A 121 3.71 8.24 -17.20
CA TYR A 121 3.60 7.10 -16.31
C TYR A 121 2.27 6.38 -16.59
N TYR A 122 2.03 5.26 -15.91
CA TYR A 122 0.77 4.53 -15.95
C TYR A 122 0.32 4.22 -14.53
N GLY A 123 -0.98 4.33 -14.25
CA GLY A 123 -1.60 3.73 -13.07
C GLY A 123 -2.25 2.38 -13.41
N ASN A 124 -2.38 1.47 -12.46
CA ASN A 124 -3.11 0.21 -12.73
C ASN A 124 -4.62 0.44 -12.89
N CYS A 125 -5.16 1.45 -12.20
CA CYS A 125 -6.55 1.89 -12.28
C CYS A 125 -6.64 3.41 -12.16
N ILE A 126 -7.86 3.96 -12.24
CA ILE A 126 -8.08 5.41 -12.10
C ILE A 126 -7.66 5.97 -10.74
N TRP A 127 -7.79 5.17 -9.66
CA TRP A 127 -7.34 5.55 -8.32
C TRP A 127 -5.82 5.72 -8.27
N ASP A 128 -5.08 4.74 -8.79
CA ASP A 128 -3.62 4.79 -8.89
C ASP A 128 -3.17 5.94 -9.81
N ALA A 129 -3.85 6.14 -10.94
CA ALA A 129 -3.54 7.24 -11.86
C ALA A 129 -3.68 8.63 -11.20
N LEU A 130 -4.67 8.82 -10.33
CA LEU A 130 -4.82 10.03 -9.50
C LEU A 130 -3.78 10.10 -8.37
N GLY A 131 -3.35 8.95 -7.85
CA GLY A 131 -2.30 8.84 -6.84
C GLY A 131 -0.93 9.31 -7.32
N ILE A 132 -0.60 9.13 -8.61
CA ILE A 132 0.69 9.56 -9.19
C ILE A 132 0.94 11.08 -9.02
N PRO A 133 0.09 12.00 -9.52
CA PRO A 133 0.31 13.44 -9.33
C PRO A 133 0.25 13.86 -7.87
N ALA A 134 -0.59 13.20 -7.05
CA ALA A 134 -0.65 13.45 -5.62
C ALA A 134 0.68 13.12 -4.92
N MET A 135 1.28 11.96 -5.23
CA MET A 135 2.57 11.53 -4.70
C MET A 135 3.72 12.42 -5.20
N LEU A 136 3.67 12.87 -6.46
CA LEU A 136 4.71 13.72 -7.06
C LEU A 136 4.59 15.20 -6.69
N GLY A 137 3.46 15.64 -6.12
CA GLY A 137 3.20 17.05 -5.87
C GLY A 137 3.18 17.90 -7.14
N GLN A 138 2.77 17.32 -8.28
CA GLN A 138 2.86 17.96 -9.59
C GLN A 138 1.53 17.96 -10.33
N ASN A 139 1.39 18.92 -11.25
CA ASN A 139 0.26 18.99 -12.16
C ASN A 139 0.32 17.83 -13.17
N ALA A 140 -0.84 17.30 -13.53
CA ALA A 140 -0.92 16.19 -14.47
C ALA A 140 -2.16 16.22 -15.34
N ARG A 141 -2.07 15.48 -16.45
CA ARG A 141 -3.18 15.08 -17.32
C ARG A 141 -3.27 13.55 -17.31
N ILE A 142 -4.48 13.01 -17.15
CA ILE A 142 -4.75 11.58 -17.20
C ILE A 142 -5.67 11.35 -18.39
N ASP A 143 -5.22 10.55 -19.36
CA ASP A 143 -5.97 10.23 -20.58
C ASP A 143 -6.74 8.91 -20.37
N ALA A 144 -7.80 8.97 -19.55
CA ALA A 144 -8.66 7.81 -19.28
C ALA A 144 -9.84 7.75 -20.27
N SER A 145 -10.61 6.66 -20.21
CA SER A 145 -11.90 6.51 -20.89
C SER A 145 -13.01 6.17 -19.91
N CYS A 146 -14.25 6.46 -20.29
CA CYS A 146 -15.43 6.12 -19.51
C CYS A 146 -15.62 4.59 -19.48
N GLY A 147 -15.75 4.01 -18.29
CA GLY A 147 -15.93 2.56 -18.14
C GLY A 147 -17.23 2.00 -18.75
N CYS A 148 -18.25 2.82 -19.03
CA CYS A 148 -19.51 2.33 -19.61
C CYS A 148 -19.56 2.39 -21.14
N CYS A 149 -19.00 3.44 -21.76
CA CYS A 149 -19.13 3.71 -23.19
C CYS A 149 -17.78 3.86 -23.91
N ASN A 150 -16.67 3.79 -23.18
CA ASN A 150 -15.30 3.93 -23.67
C ASN A 150 -14.98 5.26 -24.38
N LEU A 151 -15.85 6.27 -24.26
CA LEU A 151 -15.56 7.63 -24.72
C LEU A 151 -14.44 8.26 -23.89
N GLU A 152 -13.71 9.22 -24.47
CA GLU A 152 -12.62 9.93 -23.80
C GLU A 152 -13.12 10.57 -22.49
N MET A 153 -12.35 10.38 -21.42
CA MET A 153 -12.58 11.00 -20.12
C MET A 153 -11.26 11.58 -19.59
N LEU A 154 -10.92 12.75 -20.12
CA LEU A 154 -9.70 13.47 -19.79
C LEU A 154 -9.80 14.14 -18.41
N LEU A 155 -8.89 13.79 -17.51
CA LEU A 155 -8.78 14.43 -16.19
C LEU A 155 -7.55 15.32 -16.11
N LYS A 156 -7.68 16.47 -15.43
CA LYS A 156 -6.57 17.41 -15.17
C LYS A 156 -6.43 17.64 -13.68
N VAL A 157 -5.23 17.46 -13.14
CA VAL A 157 -4.87 17.82 -11.77
C VAL A 157 -4.01 19.08 -11.81
N ARG A 158 -4.42 20.13 -11.09
CA ARG A 158 -3.65 21.36 -10.91
C ARG A 158 -3.60 21.77 -9.45
N ASN A 159 -2.41 22.08 -8.93
CA ASN A 159 -2.18 22.53 -7.55
C ASN A 159 -2.86 21.61 -6.52
N GLY A 160 -2.71 20.29 -6.70
CA GLY A 160 -3.32 19.28 -5.84
C GLY A 160 -4.84 19.11 -5.98
N ARG A 161 -5.49 19.78 -6.94
CA ARG A 161 -6.95 19.71 -7.15
C ARG A 161 -7.29 19.11 -8.50
N LEU A 162 -8.27 18.22 -8.52
CA LEU A 162 -8.88 17.71 -9.74
C LEU A 162 -9.80 18.79 -10.34
N LEU A 163 -9.60 19.12 -11.62
CA LEU A 163 -10.36 20.17 -12.30
C LEU A 163 -11.51 19.57 -13.11
N GLY A 164 -12.70 20.15 -12.95
CA GLY A 164 -13.84 19.90 -13.86
C GLY A 164 -14.33 18.46 -13.91
N SER A 165 -14.11 17.65 -12.88
CA SER A 165 -14.46 16.22 -12.90
C SER A 165 -15.89 15.98 -12.42
N LYS A 166 -16.84 15.94 -13.37
CA LYS A 166 -18.08 15.17 -13.16
C LYS A 166 -17.74 13.71 -13.51
N GLY A 167 -17.86 12.81 -12.55
CA GLY A 167 -17.51 11.40 -12.75
C GLY A 167 -17.66 10.57 -11.48
N ILE A 168 -17.79 9.27 -11.67
CA ILE A 168 -17.87 8.28 -10.59
C ILE A 168 -16.72 7.30 -10.77
N ILE A 169 -15.96 7.04 -9.71
CA ILE A 169 -15.04 5.91 -9.65
C ILE A 169 -15.84 4.72 -9.13
N HIS A 170 -15.97 3.68 -9.94
CA HIS A 170 -16.55 2.41 -9.51
C HIS A 170 -15.43 1.51 -8.98
N ILE A 171 -15.55 1.08 -7.73
CA ILE A 171 -14.68 0.06 -7.14
C ILE A 171 -15.54 -1.18 -6.99
N ALA A 172 -15.28 -2.20 -7.81
CA ALA A 172 -16.13 -3.38 -7.92
C ALA A 172 -15.97 -4.31 -6.71
N VAL A 173 -14.76 -4.38 -6.16
CA VAL A 173 -14.42 -5.29 -5.06
C VAL A 173 -14.30 -4.52 -3.73
N PRO A 174 -14.85 -5.04 -2.61
CA PRO A 174 -14.64 -4.44 -1.29
C PRO A 174 -13.16 -4.37 -0.90
N ALA A 175 -12.74 -3.31 -0.21
CA ALA A 175 -11.32 -3.07 0.13
C ALA A 175 -10.62 -4.22 0.87
N ARG A 176 -11.36 -4.96 1.71
CA ARG A 176 -10.84 -6.14 2.43
C ARG A 176 -10.46 -7.31 1.49
N ASP A 177 -10.98 -7.32 0.27
CA ASP A 177 -10.88 -8.41 -0.69
C ASP A 177 -9.93 -8.08 -1.86
N TRP A 178 -9.44 -6.83 -1.95
CA TRP A 178 -8.59 -6.35 -3.06
C TRP A 178 -7.37 -7.21 -3.36
N TYR A 179 -6.74 -7.79 -2.33
CA TYR A 179 -5.51 -8.55 -2.50
C TYR A 179 -5.74 -10.05 -2.75
N LYS A 180 -7.00 -10.50 -2.85
CA LYS A 180 -7.32 -11.83 -3.37
C LYS A 180 -7.00 -11.93 -4.86
N ASP A 181 -7.34 -10.87 -5.59
CA ASP A 181 -6.97 -10.67 -6.99
C ASP A 181 -6.91 -9.16 -7.28
N ILE A 182 -5.71 -8.60 -7.15
CA ILE A 182 -5.49 -7.17 -7.36
C ILE A 182 -5.54 -6.77 -8.84
N VAL A 183 -5.50 -7.74 -9.76
CA VAL A 183 -5.64 -7.50 -11.20
C VAL A 183 -7.12 -7.30 -11.54
N PHE A 184 -8.02 -8.02 -10.87
CA PHE A 184 -9.48 -7.93 -11.06
C PHE A 184 -10.19 -6.87 -10.20
N THR A 185 -9.48 -6.25 -9.25
CA THR A 185 -10.05 -5.34 -8.23
C THR A 185 -10.58 -4.01 -8.75
#